data_AF-F9F3G5-F1
#
_entry.id   AF-F9F3G5-F1
#
_cell.length_a   1.000
_cell.length_b   1.000
_cell.length_c   1.000
_cell.angle_alpha   90.00
_cell.angle_beta   90.00
_cell.angle_gamma   90.00
#
_symmetry.space_group_name_H-M   'P 1'
#
loop_
_entity.id
_entity.type
_entity.pdbx_description
1 polymer ?
#
loop_
_entity_poly.entity_id
_entity_poly.type
_entity_poly.pdbx_seq_one_letter_code
_entity_poly.pdbx_strand_id
1 'polypeptide(L)'
;MPPEEKDNIERCKYITKDMLDASVFSDNQKTKQFMAMTRELSQTFSSARPTAFHHLIAQLAKRGQIRRLYTQNIDDIDVNIQPLATDVPLSLTGPWPKTIQLHGSLSKTFKVIKCPPAINAPSLFKSYVERPIAADRAFAYGSTLTAHQPE
;
A
#
# COMPACT_ATOMS: atom_id res chain seq x y z
N MET A 1 -14.85 3.06 -23.91
CA MET A 1 -14.43 2.83 -22.52
C MET A 1 -15.54 2.06 -21.82
N PRO A 2 -15.27 0.85 -21.31
CA PRO A 2 -16.27 0.02 -20.63
C PRO A 2 -16.81 0.72 -19.37
N PRO A 3 -18.05 0.44 -18.95
CA PRO A 3 -18.66 1.04 -17.76
C PRO A 3 -17.85 0.81 -16.48
N GLU A 4 -17.25 -0.38 -16.33
CA GLU A 4 -16.42 -0.74 -15.16
C GLU A 4 -15.15 0.11 -15.06
N GLU A 5 -14.58 0.53 -16.18
CA GLU A 5 -13.35 1.34 -16.20
C GLU A 5 -13.63 2.80 -15.79
N LYS A 6 -14.87 3.28 -15.97
CA LYS A 6 -15.29 4.61 -15.50
C LYS A 6 -15.60 4.62 -14.00
N ASP A 7 -16.17 3.54 -13.47
CA ASP A 7 -16.57 3.40 -12.06
C ASP A 7 -15.33 3.32 -11.13
N ASN A 8 -14.29 2.59 -11.56
CA ASN A 8 -13.01 2.50 -10.85
C ASN A 8 -12.25 3.84 -10.82
N ILE A 9 -12.37 4.65 -11.88
CA ILE A 9 -11.78 6.01 -11.93
C ILE A 9 -12.55 6.99 -11.05
N GLU A 10 -13.87 6.82 -10.88
CA GLU A 10 -14.68 7.66 -9.98
C GLU A 10 -14.36 7.40 -8.50
N ARG A 11 -14.06 6.14 -8.14
CA ARG A 11 -13.75 5.74 -6.76
C ARG A 11 -12.38 6.23 -6.28
N CYS A 12 -11.40 6.31 -7.17
CA CYS A 12 -10.08 6.89 -6.90
C CYS A 12 -10.06 8.43 -6.79
N LYS A 13 -11.15 9.14 -7.12
CA LYS A 13 -11.17 10.62 -7.12
C LYS A 13 -11.21 11.27 -5.72
N TYR A 14 -11.48 10.51 -4.65
CA TYR A 14 -11.62 11.10 -3.30
C TYR A 14 -10.90 10.31 -2.22
N ILE A 15 -9.59 10.07 -2.40
CA ILE A 15 -8.73 9.78 -1.25
C ILE A 15 -8.65 11.07 -0.44
N THR A 16 -9.46 11.17 0.60
CA THR A 16 -9.42 12.33 1.49
C THR A 16 -8.27 12.19 2.46
N LYS A 17 -7.75 13.33 2.92
CA LYS A 17 -6.72 13.39 3.97
C LYS A 17 -7.13 12.57 5.21
N ASP A 18 -8.41 12.58 5.55
CA ASP A 18 -8.96 11.87 6.70
C ASP A 18 -8.83 10.35 6.57
N MET A 19 -8.85 9.81 5.35
CA MET A 19 -8.63 8.38 5.12
C MET A 19 -7.17 7.97 5.33
N LEU A 20 -6.23 8.92 5.27
CA LEU A 20 -4.80 8.67 5.50
C LEU A 20 -4.37 9.08 6.93
N ASP A 21 -5.32 9.50 7.77
CA ASP A 21 -5.06 9.86 9.16
C ASP A 21 -4.99 8.60 10.05
N ALA A 22 -4.10 8.61 11.04
CA ALA A 22 -3.95 7.46 11.94
C ALA A 22 -5.22 7.15 12.76
N SER A 23 -6.14 8.10 12.91
CA SER A 23 -7.43 7.89 13.58
C SER A 23 -8.34 6.89 12.86
N VAL A 24 -8.08 6.53 11.59
CA VAL A 24 -8.85 5.47 10.91
C VAL A 24 -8.78 4.12 11.64
N PHE A 25 -7.71 3.88 12.40
CA PHE A 25 -7.53 2.67 13.20
C PHE A 25 -8.32 2.67 14.53
N SER A 26 -8.97 3.78 14.88
CA SER A 26 -9.83 3.88 16.07
C SER A 26 -11.24 3.33 15.86
N ASP A 27 -11.66 3.13 14.59
CA ASP A 27 -12.98 2.67 14.22
C ASP A 27 -12.89 1.58 13.15
N ASN A 28 -13.54 0.43 13.41
CA ASN A 28 -13.58 -0.71 12.51
C ASN A 28 -14.14 -0.39 11.12
N GLN A 29 -15.13 0.51 11.02
CA GLN A 29 -15.70 0.88 9.72
C GLN A 29 -14.71 1.71 8.91
N LYS A 30 -14.05 2.70 9.54
CA LYS A 30 -13.00 3.50 8.90
C LYS A 30 -11.80 2.65 8.51
N THR A 31 -11.41 1.70 9.36
CA THR A 31 -10.33 0.75 9.05
C THR A 31 -10.67 -0.08 7.81
N LYS A 32 -11.89 -0.62 7.70
CA LYS A 32 -12.33 -1.38 6.51
C LYS A 32 -12.29 -0.52 5.23
N GLN A 33 -12.76 0.72 5.31
CA GLN A 33 -12.72 1.65 4.18
C GLN A 33 -11.29 1.97 3.75
N PHE A 34 -10.40 2.25 4.71
CA PHE A 34 -8.98 2.46 4.46
C PHE A 34 -8.31 1.24 3.79
N MET A 35 -8.59 0.03 4.29
CA MET A 35 -8.04 -1.19 3.72
C MET A 35 -8.58 -1.44 2.30
N ALA A 36 -9.87 -1.22 2.05
CA ALA A 36 -10.45 -1.36 0.71
C ALA A 36 -9.80 -0.40 -0.28
N MET A 37 -9.68 0.87 0.09
CA MET A 37 -8.98 1.90 -0.70
C MET A 37 -7.52 1.51 -0.99
N THR A 38 -6.80 1.03 0.02
CA THR A 38 -5.39 0.63 -0.12
C THR A 38 -5.23 -0.55 -1.08
N ARG A 39 -6.16 -1.52 -1.07
CA ARG A 39 -6.16 -2.64 -2.03
C ARG A 39 -6.36 -2.15 -3.47
N GLU A 40 -7.33 -1.27 -3.68
CA GLU A 40 -7.63 -0.70 -5.00
C GLU A 40 -6.42 0.07 -5.56
N LEU A 41 -5.78 0.89 -4.72
CA LEU A 41 -4.54 1.60 -5.10
C LEU A 41 -3.41 0.63 -5.43
N SER A 42 -3.22 -0.41 -4.61
CA SER A 42 -2.17 -1.41 -4.84
C SER A 42 -2.36 -2.13 -6.18
N GLN A 43 -3.60 -2.52 -6.52
CA GLN A 43 -3.92 -3.14 -7.80
C GLN A 43 -3.66 -2.17 -8.96
N THR A 44 -4.10 -0.92 -8.81
CA THR A 44 -3.91 0.13 -9.81
C THR A 44 -2.42 0.36 -10.09
N PHE A 45 -1.61 0.57 -9.05
CA PHE A 45 -0.17 0.80 -9.17
C PHE A 45 0.58 -0.41 -9.74
N SER A 46 0.18 -1.63 -9.39
CA SER A 46 0.80 -2.86 -9.91
C SER A 46 0.64 -3.01 -11.43
N SER A 47 -0.41 -2.42 -12.01
CA SER A 47 -0.65 -2.42 -13.46
C SER A 47 -0.15 -1.16 -14.17
N ALA A 48 0.22 -0.12 -13.42
CA ALA A 48 0.65 1.16 -13.94
C ALA A 48 2.00 1.05 -14.65
N ARG A 49 2.18 1.83 -15.71
CA ARG A 49 3.44 1.91 -16.45
C ARG A 49 4.14 3.24 -16.14
N PRO A 50 5.49 3.25 -16.13
CA PRO A 50 6.25 4.47 -16.06
C PRO A 50 5.81 5.51 -17.10
N THR A 51 5.62 6.74 -16.66
CA THR A 51 5.37 7.86 -17.57
C THR A 51 6.67 8.37 -18.20
N ALA A 52 6.56 9.24 -19.22
CA ALA A 52 7.72 9.90 -19.82
C ALA A 52 8.57 10.68 -18.79
N PHE A 53 7.94 11.22 -17.74
CA PHE A 53 8.65 11.91 -16.66
C PHE A 53 9.55 10.95 -15.87
N HIS A 54 9.05 9.77 -15.49
CA HIS A 54 9.85 8.75 -14.80
C HIS A 54 11.07 8.34 -15.62
N HIS A 55 10.89 8.16 -16.93
CA HIS A 55 11.98 7.86 -17.85
C HIS A 55 13.00 9.01 -17.98
N LEU A 56 12.54 10.26 -18.02
CA LEU A 56 13.42 11.43 -18.02
C LEU A 56 14.31 11.46 -16.77
N ILE A 57 13.72 11.26 -15.59
CA ILE A 57 14.48 11.24 -14.33
C ILE A 57 15.49 10.08 -14.31
N ALA A 58 15.11 8.89 -14.78
CA ALA A 58 16.03 7.75 -14.88
C ALA A 58 17.21 8.04 -15.82
N GLN A 59 16.98 8.74 -16.94
CA GLN A 59 18.05 9.15 -17.85
C GLN A 59 19.00 10.18 -17.21
N LEU A 60 18.47 11.18 -16.50
CA LEU A 60 19.29 12.14 -15.75
C LEU A 60 20.11 11.45 -14.66
N ALA A 61 19.53 10.45 -13.99
CA ALA A 61 20.21 9.61 -13.02
C ALA A 61 21.35 8.81 -13.65
N LYS A 62 21.12 8.21 -14.82
CA LYS A 62 22.14 7.47 -15.56
C LYS A 62 23.31 8.36 -16.00
N ARG A 63 23.04 9.62 -16.36
CA ARG A 63 24.05 10.62 -16.74
C ARG A 63 24.77 11.27 -15.54
N GLY A 64 24.41 10.92 -14.30
CA GLY A 64 25.00 11.52 -13.11
C GLY A 64 24.56 12.97 -12.85
N GLN A 65 23.48 13.43 -13.48
CA GLN A 65 22.98 14.81 -13.40
C GLN A 65 22.00 15.04 -12.24
N ILE A 66 21.54 13.97 -11.58
CA ILE A 66 20.83 14.07 -10.30
C ILE A 66 21.66 13.45 -9.18
N ARG A 67 21.61 14.08 -8.01
CA ARG A 67 22.23 13.57 -6.78
C ARG A 67 21.31 12.56 -6.11
N ARG A 68 20.05 12.95 -5.87
CA ARG A 68 18.98 12.12 -5.31
C ARG A 68 17.62 12.52 -5.87
N LEU A 69 16.71 11.57 -5.90
CA LEU A 69 15.28 11.71 -6.13
C LEU A 69 14.57 11.51 -4.79
N TYR A 70 13.90 12.54 -4.29
CA TYR A 70 13.04 12.43 -3.10
C TYR A 70 11.59 12.39 -3.57
N THR A 71 10.96 11.21 -3.46
CA THR A 71 9.59 11.01 -3.93
C THR A 71 8.63 10.93 -2.75
N GLN A 72 7.52 11.64 -2.85
CA GLN A 72 6.38 11.52 -1.94
C GLN A 72 5.39 10.46 -2.43
N ASN A 73 5.57 9.96 -3.66
CA ASN A 73 4.68 8.97 -4.25
C ASN A 73 4.90 7.62 -3.56
N ILE A 74 3.79 6.92 -3.34
CA ILE A 74 3.74 5.61 -2.68
C ILE A 74 3.47 4.46 -3.67
N ASP A 75 3.46 4.77 -4.96
CA ASP A 75 3.09 3.89 -6.08
C ASP A 75 4.22 2.97 -6.57
N ASP A 76 5.44 3.19 -6.09
CA ASP A 76 6.65 2.46 -6.47
C ASP A 76 7.05 2.54 -7.95
N ILE A 77 6.43 3.41 -8.75
CA ILE A 77 6.72 3.49 -10.20
C ILE A 77 8.16 3.98 -10.42
N ASP A 78 8.61 4.98 -9.66
CA ASP A 78 9.99 5.50 -9.71
C ASP A 78 11.03 4.40 -9.44
N VAL A 79 10.82 3.61 -8.39
CA VAL A 79 11.82 2.68 -7.84
C VAL A 79 11.89 1.35 -8.60
N ASN A 80 10.90 1.08 -9.46
CA ASN A 80 10.89 -0.07 -10.36
C ASN A 80 11.70 0.15 -11.64
N ILE A 81 12.34 1.31 -11.81
CA ILE A 81 13.14 1.67 -12.98
C ILE A 81 14.62 1.82 -12.57
N GLN A 82 15.54 1.18 -13.28
CA GLN A 82 16.97 1.39 -13.05
C GLN A 82 17.44 2.73 -13.68
N PRO A 83 18.33 3.51 -13.03
CA PRO A 83 19.05 3.23 -11.77
C PRO A 83 18.39 3.89 -10.53
N LEU A 84 17.06 4.04 -10.53
CA LEU A 84 16.28 4.70 -9.47
C LEU A 84 15.80 3.73 -8.37
N ALA A 85 16.22 2.46 -8.41
CA ALA A 85 15.87 1.50 -7.37
C ALA A 85 16.29 1.96 -5.98
N THR A 86 15.53 1.52 -4.98
CA THR A 86 15.75 1.85 -3.57
C THR A 86 15.48 0.64 -2.68
N ASP A 87 16.22 0.57 -1.59
CA ASP A 87 16.09 -0.43 -0.53
C ASP A 87 15.42 0.19 0.70
N VAL A 88 14.53 -0.57 1.33
CA VAL A 88 13.88 -0.18 2.59
C VAL A 88 13.95 -1.38 3.54
N PRO A 89 14.60 -1.27 4.73
CA PRO A 89 15.28 -0.10 5.26
C PRO A 89 16.57 0.26 4.48
N LEU A 90 16.95 1.54 4.53
CA LEU A 90 18.21 2.01 3.95
C LEU A 90 19.41 1.43 4.72
N SER A 91 20.51 1.18 4.02
CA SER A 91 21.78 0.77 4.63
C SER A 91 22.34 1.85 5.56
N LEU A 92 22.92 1.43 6.68
CA LEU A 92 23.62 2.33 7.61
C LEU A 92 24.87 2.95 6.97
N THR A 93 25.47 2.25 6.01
CA THR A 93 26.66 2.67 5.27
C THR A 93 26.37 2.79 3.77
N GLY A 94 27.06 3.72 3.10
CA GLY A 94 26.89 3.95 1.67
C GLY A 94 27.50 2.84 0.79
N PRO A 95 27.22 2.87 -0.53
CA PRO A 95 26.48 3.91 -1.24
C PRO A 95 24.96 3.79 -1.05
N TRP A 96 24.31 4.91 -0.73
CA TRP A 96 22.84 4.95 -0.63
C TRP A 96 22.18 5.03 -2.00
N PRO A 97 20.95 4.50 -2.15
CA PRO A 97 20.21 4.58 -3.39
C PRO A 97 19.96 6.04 -3.80
N LYS A 98 19.81 6.25 -5.11
CA LYS A 98 19.48 7.56 -5.66
C LYS A 98 18.09 8.01 -5.27
N THR A 99 17.14 7.09 -5.14
CA THR A 99 15.76 7.41 -4.81
C THR A 99 15.47 7.15 -3.34
N ILE A 100 14.83 8.10 -2.66
CA ILE A 100 14.33 7.98 -1.30
C ILE A 100 12.82 8.19 -1.31
N GLN A 101 12.10 7.21 -0.79
CA GLN A 101 10.65 7.28 -0.60
C GLN A 101 10.34 7.92 0.75
N LEU A 102 9.82 9.14 0.74
CA LEU A 102 9.56 9.92 1.95
C LEU A 102 8.34 9.43 2.73
N HIS A 103 7.32 8.95 2.02
CA HIS A 103 6.07 8.46 2.60
C HIS A 103 5.97 6.93 2.64
N GLY A 104 7.07 6.24 2.37
CA GLY A 104 7.09 4.79 2.23
C GLY A 104 6.50 4.32 0.90
N SER A 105 5.92 3.13 0.92
CA SER A 105 5.50 2.37 -0.26
C SER A 105 4.30 1.51 0.11
N LEU A 106 3.34 1.36 -0.83
CA LEU A 106 2.24 0.41 -0.61
C LEU A 106 2.67 -1.05 -0.77
N SER A 107 3.67 -1.35 -1.61
CA SER A 107 4.15 -2.73 -1.81
C SER A 107 5.10 -3.21 -0.71
N LYS A 108 5.89 -2.30 -0.12
CA LYS A 108 6.88 -2.60 0.91
C LYS A 108 6.29 -2.39 2.32
N THR A 109 5.33 -3.24 2.65
CA THR A 109 4.85 -3.60 4.01
C THR A 109 4.46 -2.46 4.96
N PHE A 110 3.18 -2.41 5.31
CA PHE A 110 2.69 -1.81 6.55
C PHE A 110 3.32 -2.52 7.75
N LYS A 111 4.22 -1.85 8.48
CA LYS A 111 4.48 -2.25 9.87
C LYS A 111 3.19 -2.00 10.64
N VAL A 112 2.59 -3.06 11.18
CA VAL A 112 1.39 -3.00 12.01
C VAL A 112 1.64 -2.02 13.17
N ILE A 113 0.96 -0.88 13.15
CA ILE A 113 1.12 0.18 14.17
C ILE A 113 0.44 -0.22 15.49
N LYS A 114 -0.50 -1.18 15.47
CA LYS A 114 -1.04 -1.86 16.66
C LYS A 114 -1.93 -3.04 16.23
N CYS A 115 -1.51 -4.28 16.48
CA CYS A 115 -2.39 -5.44 16.49
C CYS A 115 -1.95 -6.36 17.64
N PRO A 116 -2.88 -6.96 18.42
CA PRO A 116 -2.52 -7.95 19.40
C PRO A 116 -1.81 -9.15 18.72
N PRO A 117 -0.93 -9.86 19.43
CA PRO A 117 0.07 -10.78 18.85
C PRO A 117 -0.47 -11.99 18.07
N ALA A 118 -1.79 -12.17 17.98
CA ALA A 118 -2.42 -13.30 17.30
C ALA A 118 -2.58 -13.14 15.78
N ILE A 119 -2.32 -11.95 15.21
CA ILE A 119 -2.50 -11.68 13.76
C ILE A 119 -1.18 -11.18 13.15
N ASN A 120 -0.08 -11.91 13.41
CA ASN A 120 1.21 -11.67 12.80
C ASN A 120 1.50 -12.75 11.74
N ALA A 121 0.84 -12.65 10.58
CA ALA A 121 1.19 -13.46 9.43
C ALA A 121 1.22 -12.58 8.16
N PRO A 122 2.39 -12.39 7.52
CA PRO A 122 2.49 -11.70 6.22
C PRO A 122 1.58 -12.30 5.13
N SER A 123 1.24 -13.59 5.26
CA SER A 123 0.27 -14.29 4.40
C SER A 123 -1.17 -13.78 4.55
N LEU A 124 -1.51 -13.11 5.66
CA LEU A 124 -2.84 -12.52 5.85
C LEU A 124 -3.06 -11.33 4.94
N PHE A 125 -2.04 -10.52 4.63
CA PHE A 125 -2.23 -9.42 3.70
C PHE A 125 -2.40 -9.93 2.27
N LYS A 126 -1.59 -10.90 1.85
CA LYS A 126 -1.74 -11.54 0.53
C LYS A 126 -3.12 -12.18 0.37
N SER A 127 -3.57 -12.95 1.38
CA SER A 127 -4.92 -13.56 1.40
C SER A 127 -6.08 -12.58 1.66
N TYR A 128 -5.82 -11.36 2.15
CA TYR A 128 -6.82 -10.30 2.28
C TYR A 128 -6.93 -9.52 0.96
N VAL A 129 -5.82 -9.22 0.30
CA VAL A 129 -5.76 -8.56 -1.01
C VAL A 129 -6.34 -9.44 -2.13
N GLU A 130 -6.16 -10.76 -2.05
CA GLU A 130 -6.63 -11.73 -3.05
C GLU A 130 -8.09 -12.20 -2.82
N ARG A 131 -8.77 -11.78 -1.74
CA ARG A 131 -10.13 -12.26 -1.42
C ARG A 131 -11.24 -11.51 -2.20
N PRO A 132 -12.21 -12.22 -2.82
CA PRO A 132 -13.34 -11.58 -3.46
C PRO A 132 -14.23 -10.83 -2.45
N ILE A 133 -14.76 -9.67 -2.85
CA ILE A 133 -15.58 -8.74 -2.04
C ILE A 133 -16.77 -9.44 -1.35
N ALA A 134 -17.33 -10.49 -1.95
CA ALA A 134 -18.45 -11.24 -1.40
C ALA A 134 -18.13 -12.02 -0.10
N ALA A 135 -16.86 -12.31 0.18
CA ALA A 135 -16.43 -13.13 1.32
C ALA A 135 -16.31 -12.35 2.66
N ASP A 136 -16.36 -11.02 2.62
CA ASP A 136 -16.17 -10.17 3.81
C ASP A 136 -17.38 -10.15 4.77
N ARG A 137 -18.52 -10.74 4.37
CA ARG A 137 -19.73 -10.85 5.22
C ARG A 137 -19.59 -11.85 6.38
N ALA A 138 -18.68 -12.81 6.30
CA ALA A 138 -18.58 -13.88 7.30
C ALA A 138 -17.76 -13.49 8.56
N PHE A 139 -16.92 -12.47 8.51
CA PHE A 139 -16.06 -12.10 9.64
C PHE A 139 -16.71 -11.13 10.65
N ALA A 140 -17.95 -10.70 10.40
CA ALA A 140 -18.72 -9.86 11.32
C ALA A 140 -19.45 -10.66 12.42
N TYR A 141 -19.50 -11.99 12.31
CA TYR A 141 -20.09 -12.87 13.33
C TYR A 141 -19.08 -13.96 13.70
N GLY A 142 -18.33 -13.73 14.77
CA GLY A 142 -17.30 -14.66 15.22
C GLY A 142 -16.68 -14.30 16.56
N SER A 143 -17.45 -13.75 17.49
CA SER A 143 -17.13 -13.89 18.91
C SER A 143 -17.50 -15.32 19.31
N THR A 144 -16.49 -16.15 19.53
CA THR A 144 -16.64 -17.45 20.18
C THR A 144 -17.24 -17.26 21.56
N LEU A 145 -18.54 -17.56 21.71
CA LEU A 145 -19.13 -17.93 22.98
C LEU A 145 -18.56 -19.29 23.35
N THR A 146 -17.60 -19.31 24.28
CA THR A 146 -17.23 -20.53 24.99
C THR A 146 -18.39 -20.92 25.89
N ALA A 147 -19.08 -22.00 25.50
CA ALA A 147 -20.06 -22.68 26.34
C ALA A 147 -19.34 -23.25 27.57
N HIS A 148 -19.70 -22.77 28.76
CA HIS A 148 -19.39 -23.43 30.02
C HIS A 148 -20.50 -24.46 30.25
N GLN A 149 -20.17 -25.75 30.15
CA GLN A 149 -21.02 -26.80 30.69
C GLN A 149 -20.85 -26.85 32.22
N PRO A 150 -21.93 -27.04 33.00
CA PRO A 150 -21.84 -27.34 34.42
C PRO A 150 -21.75 -28.87 34.64
N GLU A 151 -20.95 -29.26 35.63
CA GLU A 151 -21.25 -30.41 36.50
C GLU A 151 -21.86 -29.87 37.80
#